data_AF-A0A6B3HRH3-F1
#
_entry.id   AF-A0A6B3HRH3-F1
#
_cell.length_a   1.000
_cell.length_b   1.000
_cell.length_c   1.000
_cell.angle_alpha   90.00
_cell.angle_beta   90.00
_cell.angle_gamma   90.00
#
_symmetry.space_group_name_H-M   'P 1'
#
loop_
_entity.id
_entity.type
_entity.pdbx_description
1 polymer ?
#
loop_
_entity_poly.entity_id
_entity_poly.type
_entity_poly.pdbx_seq_one_letter_code
_entity_poly.pdbx_strand_id
1 'polypeptide(L)'
;MPALEEHERLRKSRVESWRHLRTPRWNRTLVGDPVLHESKRYPTAELNPLGSRLLGLTSWQDPVEDAAPPAPEGEVSCAASA
;
A
#
# COMPACT_ATOMS: atom_id res chain seq x y z
N MET A 1 11.25 -1.11 -1.90
CA MET A 1 11.87 -1.76 -0.73
C MET A 1 10.76 -2.03 0.28
N PRO A 2 10.49 -3.30 0.65
CA PRO A 2 9.40 -3.62 1.56
C PRO A 2 9.63 -2.98 2.94
N ALA A 3 8.52 -2.72 3.62
CA ALA A 3 8.46 -1.98 4.85
C ALA A 3 8.96 -2.80 6.05
N LEU A 4 10.22 -2.62 6.42
CA LEU A 4 10.74 -3.11 7.70
C LEU A 4 9.92 -2.48 8.85
N GLU A 5 9.23 -3.31 9.64
CA GLU A 5 8.33 -2.86 10.70
C GLU A 5 9.07 -2.08 11.81
N GLU A 6 10.32 -2.46 12.05
CA GLU A 6 11.26 -1.86 13.02
C GLU A 6 11.58 -0.38 12.74
N HIS A 7 11.43 0.08 11.49
CA HIS A 7 11.74 1.46 11.11
C HIS A 7 10.56 2.41 11.38
N GLU A 8 10.26 2.64 12.66
CA GLU A 8 9.07 3.39 13.11
C GLU A 8 8.95 4.79 12.49
N ARG A 9 10.06 5.52 12.35
CA ARG A 9 10.07 6.87 11.72
C ARG A 9 9.63 6.82 10.25
N LEU A 10 10.11 5.83 9.50
CA LEU A 10 9.76 5.65 8.09
C LEU A 10 8.31 5.17 7.94
N ARG A 11 7.89 4.26 8.82
CA ARG A 11 6.49 3.81 8.92
C ARG A 11 5.55 5.00 9.17
N LYS A 12 5.80 5.82 10.19
CA LYS A 12 5.01 7.03 10.46
C LYS A 12 4.98 7.97 9.26
N SER A 13 6.13 8.28 8.68
CA SER A 13 6.21 9.16 7.50
C SER A 13 5.36 8.65 6.33
N ARG A 14 5.38 7.34 6.07
CA ARG A 14 4.60 6.70 5.00
C ARG A 14 3.10 6.67 5.28
N VAL A 15 2.69 6.30 6.50
CA VAL A 15 1.28 6.36 6.94
C VAL A 15 0.74 7.78 6.80
N GLU A 16 1.50 8.78 7.25
CA GLU A 16 1.13 10.19 7.16
C GLU A 16 1.03 10.70 5.72
N SER A 17 1.87 10.18 4.83
CA SER A 17 1.85 10.51 3.40
C SER A 17 0.59 9.95 2.74
N TRP A 18 0.24 8.69 3.02
CA TRP A 18 -0.99 8.08 2.53
C TRP A 18 -2.24 8.79 3.07
N ARG A 19 -2.32 9.01 4.39
CA ARG A 19 -3.49 9.60 5.05
C ARG A 19 -3.85 10.98 4.51
N HIS A 20 -2.84 11.76 4.15
CA HIS A 20 -2.99 13.12 3.65
C HIS A 20 -2.83 13.23 2.12
N LEU A 21 -2.60 12.10 1.42
CA LEU A 21 -2.28 12.06 -0.01
C LEU A 21 -1.18 13.07 -0.38
N ARG A 22 -0.11 13.09 0.44
CA ARG A 22 1.03 14.00 0.30
C ARG A 22 2.26 13.25 -0.18
N THR A 23 3.09 13.96 -0.91
CA THR A 23 4.43 13.49 -1.29
C THR A 23 5.24 13.09 -0.04
N PRO A 24 5.78 11.87 0.01
CA PRO A 24 6.50 11.38 1.16
C PRO A 24 7.83 12.10 1.38
N ARG A 25 8.08 12.51 2.63
CA ARG A 25 9.31 13.25 3.00
C ARG A 25 10.55 12.36 3.12
N TRP A 26 10.37 11.05 3.27
CA TRP A 26 11.46 10.11 3.52
C TRP A 26 12.28 9.77 2.27
N ASN A 27 11.75 10.05 1.07
CA ASN A 27 12.47 9.83 -0.18
C ASN A 27 12.38 11.08 -1.07
N ARG A 28 13.53 11.71 -1.31
CA ARG A 28 13.64 12.92 -2.13
C ARG A 28 13.40 12.68 -3.62
N THR A 29 13.43 11.44 -4.09
CA THR A 29 13.13 11.12 -5.49
C THR A 29 11.63 11.01 -5.77
N LEU A 30 10.81 10.89 -4.72
CA LEU A 30 9.35 10.91 -4.85
C LEU A 30 8.91 12.37 -4.77
N VAL A 31 8.52 12.94 -5.91
CA VAL A 31 8.20 14.37 -6.04
C VAL A 31 6.68 14.67 -6.14
N GLY A 32 5.84 13.65 -6.35
CA GLY A 32 4.39 13.81 -6.52
C GLY A 32 3.99 14.36 -7.90
N ASP A 33 2.71 14.66 -8.10
CA ASP A 33 2.19 15.26 -9.35
C ASP A 33 2.69 16.72 -9.52
N PRO A 34 3.36 17.06 -10.64
CA PRO A 34 3.91 18.39 -10.88
C PRO A 34 2.86 19.45 -11.26
N VAL A 35 1.65 19.05 -11.65
CA VAL A 35 0.59 19.95 -12.12
C VAL A 35 -0.41 20.21 -11.02
N LEU A 36 -1.01 19.16 -10.46
CA LEU A 36 -2.03 19.28 -9.44
C LEU A 36 -1.92 18.16 -8.43
N HIS A 37 -1.65 18.54 -7.18
CA HIS A 37 -1.47 17.62 -6.06
C HIS A 37 -2.65 16.65 -5.91
N GLU A 38 -2.32 15.37 -5.71
CA GLU A 38 -3.25 14.23 -5.75
C GLU A 38 -4.36 14.35 -4.70
N SER A 39 -4.08 14.92 -3.52
CA SER A 39 -5.08 15.23 -2.49
C SER A 39 -6.24 16.12 -2.94
N LYS A 40 -6.07 16.89 -4.04
CA LYS A 40 -7.12 17.73 -4.62
C LYS A 40 -7.96 17.02 -5.68
N ARG A 41 -7.50 15.85 -6.14
CA ARG A 41 -8.11 15.11 -7.26
C ARG A 41 -8.85 13.87 -6.80
N TYR A 42 -8.31 13.17 -5.81
CA TYR A 42 -8.79 11.87 -5.40
C TYR A 42 -9.13 11.84 -3.90
N PRO A 43 -10.18 11.10 -3.49
CA PRO A 43 -10.38 10.78 -2.09
C PRO A 43 -9.30 9.79 -1.61
N THR A 44 -9.07 9.75 -0.30
CA THR A 44 -8.18 8.74 0.30
C THR A 44 -8.75 7.36 0.05
N ALA A 45 -7.93 6.45 -0.49
CA ALA A 45 -8.35 5.08 -0.77
C ALA A 45 -8.70 4.32 0.51
N GLU A 46 -9.74 3.49 0.47
CA GLU A 46 -10.04 2.55 1.55
C GLU A 46 -9.05 1.38 1.55
N LEU A 47 -8.54 1.01 2.71
CA LEU A 47 -7.58 -0.08 2.84
C LEU A 47 -8.31 -1.40 3.08
N ASN A 48 -8.00 -2.39 2.27
CA ASN A 48 -8.29 -3.79 2.58
C ASN A 48 -7.28 -4.31 3.64
N PRO A 49 -7.51 -5.50 4.23
CA PRO A 49 -6.62 -6.03 5.26
C PRO A 49 -5.16 -6.14 4.81
N LEU A 50 -4.92 -6.53 3.55
CA LEU A 50 -3.59 -6.58 2.96
C LEU A 50 -2.95 -5.18 2.85
N GLY A 51 -3.71 -4.18 2.43
CA GLY A 51 -3.27 -2.79 2.28
C GLY A 51 -2.88 -2.18 3.63
N SER A 52 -3.63 -2.48 4.69
CA SER A 52 -3.30 -2.09 6.06
C SER A 52 -1.95 -2.66 6.51
N ARG A 53 -1.64 -3.91 6.18
CA ARG A 53 -0.33 -4.53 6.48
C ARG A 53 0.81 -3.95 5.66
N LEU A 54 0.61 -3.75 4.35
CA LEU A 54 1.61 -3.14 3.48
C LEU A 54 1.94 -1.71 3.90
N LEU A 55 0.96 -0.95 4.36
CA LEU A 55 1.16 0.39 4.91
C LEU A 55 1.85 0.35 6.29
N GLY A 56 1.76 -0.78 6.99
CA GLY A 56 2.27 -0.96 8.35
C GLY A 56 1.30 -0.44 9.41
N LEU A 57 0.00 -0.39 9.15
CA LEU A 57 -1.00 -0.13 10.19
C LEU A 57 -1.21 -1.36 11.09
N THR A 58 -1.16 -2.54 10.49
CA THR A 58 -1.31 -3.85 11.14
C THR A 58 0.00 -4.62 11.01
N SER A 59 0.36 -5.42 12.02
CA SER A 59 1.54 -6.28 11.92
C SER A 59 1.27 -7.46 10.99
N TRP A 60 2.34 -7.99 10.38
CA TRP A 60 2.28 -9.27 9.68
C TRP A 60 1.95 -10.45 10.62
N GLN A 61 2.20 -10.31 11.92
CA GLN A 61 1.97 -11.35 12.92
C GLN A 61 0.53 -11.35 13.47
N ASP A 62 -0.22 -10.26 13.28
CA ASP A 62 -1.61 -10.19 13.70
C ASP A 62 -2.46 -11.12 12.83
N PRO A 63 -3.34 -11.96 13.39
CA PRO A 63 -4.19 -12.83 12.58
C PRO A 63 -5.09 -11.97 11.68
N VAL A 64 -5.06 -12.21 10.37
CA VAL A 64 -6.11 -11.69 9.47
C VAL A 64 -7.27 -12.63 9.61
N GLU A 65 -8.43 -12.11 9.97
CA GLU A 65 -9.67 -12.74 9.55
C GLU A 65 -9.79 -12.46 8.05
N ASP A 66 -9.15 -13.32 7.24
CA ASP A 66 -9.22 -13.26 5.79
C ASP A 66 -10.69 -13.42 5.38
N ALA A 67 -11.36 -12.30 5.13
CA ALA A 67 -12.49 -12.27 4.21
C ALA A 67 -11.92 -12.47 2.79
N ALA A 68 -11.38 -13.65 2.53
CA ALA A 68 -11.04 -14.07 1.20
C ALA A 68 -12.36 -14.15 0.40
N PRO A 69 -12.54 -13.40 -0.69
CA PRO A 69 -13.50 -13.83 -1.69
C PRO A 69 -13.09 -15.25 -2.13
N PRO A 70 -14.05 -16.14 -2.44
CA PRO A 70 -13.73 -17.50 -2.85
C PRO A 70 -12.73 -17.44 -4.00
N ALA A 71 -11.65 -18.20 -3.89
CA ALA A 71 -10.65 -18.33 -4.94
C ALA A 71 -11.36 -18.60 -6.27
N PRO A 72 -11.02 -17.93 -7.38
CA PRO A 72 -11.41 -18.43 -8.67
C PRO A 72 -10.69 -19.77 -8.85
N GLU A 73 -11.45 -20.85 -8.71
CA GLU A 73 -11.05 -22.20 -9.10
C GLU A 73 -10.75 -22.17 -10.60
N GLY A 74 -9.49 -21.96 -10.95
CA GLY A 74 -9.11 -21.69 -12.34
C GLY A 74 -7.63 -21.38 -12.47
N GLU A 75 -6.80 -22.42 -12.32
CA GLU A 75 -5.44 -22.43 -12.82
C GLU A 75 -5.49 -22.18 -14.34
N VAL A 76 -5.33 -20.93 -14.78
CA VAL A 76 -5.01 -20.67 -16.18
C VAL A 76 -3.51 -20.91 -16.31
N SER A 77 -3.19 -22.16 -16.65
CA SER A 77 -1.88 -22.58 -17.09
C SER A 77 -1.30 -21.54 -18.06
N CYS A 78 -0.17 -20.94 -17.69
CA CYS A 78 0.66 -20.17 -18.61
C CYS A 78 1.27 -21.15 -19.63
N ALA A 79 0.49 -21.52 -20.64
CA ALA A 79 0.99 -22.20 -21.83
C ALA A 79 1.62 -21.16 -22.78
N ALA A 80 2.87 -21.46 -23.15
CA ALA A 80 3.80 -20.69 -23.96
C ALA A 80 3.20 -19.97 -25.18
N SER A 81 3.68 -18.76 -25.44
CA SER A 81 3.70 -18.19 -26.80
C SER A 81 5.04 -18.49 -27.45
N ALA A 82 4.98 -19.03 -28.66
CA ALA A 82 6.11 -19.41 -29.53
C ALA A 82 6.76 -18.20 -30.22
#